data_AF-A0A7S1M1J4-F1
#
_entry.id   AF-A0A7S1M1J4-F1
#
_cell.length_a   1.000
_cell.length_b   1.000
_cell.length_c   1.000
_cell.angle_alpha   90.00
_cell.angle_beta   90.00
_cell.angle_gamma   90.00
#
_symmetry.space_group_name_H-M   'P 1'
#
loop_
_entity.id
_entity.type
_entity.pdbx_description
1 polymer ?
#
loop_
_entity_poly.entity_id
_entity_poly.type
_entity_poly.pdbx_seq_one_letter_code
_entity_poly.pdbx_strand_id
1 'polypeptide(L)'
;SGAHKFVTVPNSFRRIRKFLSEHDLPKDVVRPPALLTPDAPMVQLHGSFSYVEDKPAVLHDLDISIAQGEFVAVIGAVASGKSAFLQTILGELYPVANAYVEAPMPGKGQVCYCSQVPWIYEGTLRDNVLLNQGLVTERY
;
A
#
# COMPACT_ATOMS: atom_id res chain seq x y z
N SER A 1 43.00 33.90 18.16
CA SER A 1 42.50 33.72 16.78
C SER A 1 41.80 32.37 16.71
N GLY A 2 40.48 32.37 16.93
CA GLY A 2 39.68 31.14 17.05
C GLY A 2 39.13 30.71 15.70
N ALA A 3 39.61 29.58 15.18
CA ALA A 3 39.07 29.01 13.95
C ALA A 3 37.73 28.33 14.25
N HIS A 4 36.63 28.91 13.75
CA HIS A 4 35.34 28.25 13.68
C HIS A 4 35.45 27.03 12.75
N LYS A 5 35.33 25.83 13.31
CA LYS A 5 35.20 24.59 12.54
C LYS A 5 33.79 24.55 11.95
N PHE A 6 33.66 24.89 10.68
CA PHE A 6 32.46 24.61 9.92
C PHE A 6 32.46 23.11 9.56
N VAL A 7 31.62 22.33 10.24
CA VAL A 7 31.34 20.95 9.84
C VAL A 7 30.25 21.01 8.77
N THR A 8 30.65 20.98 7.52
CA THR A 8 29.71 20.86 6.41
C THR A 8 29.07 19.48 6.48
N VAL A 9 27.73 19.41 6.43
CA VAL A 9 26.94 18.15 6.45
C VAL A 9 26.41 17.81 5.04
N PRO A 10 27.22 17.84 3.95
CA PRO A 10 26.69 17.79 2.59
C PRO A 10 26.05 16.44 2.26
N ASN A 11 26.47 15.35 2.92
CA ASN A 11 25.95 14.02 2.67
C ASN A 11 24.50 13.86 3.14
N SER A 12 24.13 14.40 4.30
CA SER A 12 22.76 14.32 4.82
C SER A 12 21.82 15.19 3.98
N PHE A 13 22.24 16.40 3.63
CA PHE A 13 21.46 17.27 2.74
C PHE A 13 21.27 16.68 1.35
N ARG A 14 22.29 16.00 0.79
CA ARG A 14 22.17 15.31 -0.50
C ARG A 14 21.16 14.15 -0.44
N ARG A 15 21.15 13.37 0.64
CA ARG A 15 20.20 12.25 0.82
C ARG A 15 18.76 12.75 0.98
N ILE A 16 18.54 13.79 1.77
CA ILE A 16 17.21 14.41 1.95
C ILE A 16 16.73 14.99 0.63
N ARG A 17 17.58 15.75 -0.09
CA ARG A 17 17.22 16.28 -1.41
C ARG A 17 16.86 15.17 -2.39
N LYS A 18 17.62 14.07 -2.41
CA LYS A 18 17.31 12.91 -3.24
C LYS A 18 15.93 12.34 -2.90
N PHE A 19 15.64 12.08 -1.63
CA PHE A 19 14.35 11.54 -1.19
C PHE A 19 13.18 12.48 -1.55
N LEU A 20 13.33 13.79 -1.30
CA LEU A 20 12.30 14.78 -1.66
C LEU A 20 12.14 14.97 -3.18
N SER A 21 13.05 14.45 -3.99
CA SER A 21 13.00 14.47 -5.45
C SER A 21 12.63 13.12 -6.06
N GLU A 22 12.38 12.09 -5.24
CA GLU A 22 11.83 10.83 -5.72
C GLU A 22 10.34 11.05 -6.06
N HIS A 23 9.90 10.45 -7.16
CA HIS A 23 8.50 10.55 -7.57
C HIS A 23 7.66 9.64 -6.66
N ASP A 24 6.53 10.15 -6.21
CA ASP A 24 5.53 9.34 -5.53
C ASP A 24 4.81 8.43 -6.53
N LEU A 25 4.23 7.34 -6.03
CA LEU A 25 3.27 6.54 -6.79
C LEU A 25 2.11 7.43 -7.29
N PRO A 26 1.64 7.25 -8.53
CA PRO A 26 0.44 7.93 -9.01
C PRO A 26 -0.74 7.66 -8.08
N LYS A 27 -1.59 8.68 -7.86
CA LYS A 27 -2.74 8.56 -6.95
C LYS A 27 -3.84 7.62 -7.47
N ASP A 28 -3.74 7.20 -8.72
CA ASP A 28 -4.69 6.41 -9.49
C ASP A 28 -4.12 5.03 -9.89
N VAL A 29 -3.07 4.56 -9.20
CA VAL A 29 -2.56 3.18 -9.33
C VAL A 29 -3.66 2.16 -9.09
N VAL A 30 -4.49 2.39 -8.07
CA VAL A 30 -5.71 1.63 -7.82
C VAL A 30 -6.88 2.44 -8.31
N ARG A 31 -7.77 1.78 -9.04
CA ARG A 31 -9.01 2.38 -9.54
C ARG A 31 -10.19 1.80 -8.77
N PRO A 32 -11.28 2.56 -8.56
CA PRO A 32 -12.50 1.98 -8.05
C PRO A 32 -13.03 0.93 -9.06
N PRO A 33 -13.74 -0.12 -8.58
CA PRO A 33 -14.34 -1.11 -9.48
C PRO A 33 -15.21 -0.44 -10.54
N ALA A 34 -15.07 -0.86 -11.80
CA ALA A 34 -15.78 -0.25 -12.92
C ALA A 34 -17.31 -0.33 -12.80
N LEU A 35 -17.82 -1.38 -12.13
CA LEU A 35 -19.24 -1.61 -11.89
C LEU A 35 -19.49 -1.90 -10.41
N LEU A 36 -20.45 -1.19 -9.82
CA LEU A 36 -20.96 -1.47 -8.47
C LEU A 36 -22.22 -2.34 -8.58
N THR A 37 -22.10 -3.50 -9.23
CA THR A 37 -23.18 -4.49 -9.32
C THR A 37 -22.84 -5.72 -8.47
N PRO A 38 -23.83 -6.47 -7.98
CA PRO A 38 -23.58 -7.68 -7.18
C PRO A 38 -22.71 -8.72 -7.88
N ASP A 39 -22.78 -8.77 -9.22
CA ASP A 39 -22.06 -9.74 -10.04
C ASP A 39 -20.69 -9.25 -10.54
N ALA A 40 -20.35 -7.97 -10.29
CA ALA A 40 -19.05 -7.42 -10.66
C ALA A 40 -17.98 -7.80 -9.63
N PRO A 41 -16.73 -8.01 -10.07
CA PRO A 41 -15.64 -8.25 -9.13
C PRO A 41 -15.44 -7.04 -8.23
N MET A 42 -15.28 -7.29 -6.94
CA MET A 42 -14.96 -6.26 -5.96
C MET A 42 -13.46 -5.92 -6.00
N VAL A 43 -12.61 -6.91 -6.30
CA VAL A 43 -11.18 -6.72 -6.50
C VAL A 43 -10.77 -7.43 -7.79
N GLN A 44 -10.04 -6.72 -8.65
CA GLN A 44 -9.48 -7.26 -9.89
C GLN A 44 -8.02 -6.83 -10.05
N LEU A 45 -7.14 -7.78 -10.35
CA LEU A 45 -5.72 -7.52 -10.62
C LEU A 45 -5.33 -8.25 -11.90
N HIS A 46 -4.67 -7.53 -12.80
CA HIS A 46 -4.13 -8.11 -14.01
C HIS A 46 -2.74 -7.55 -14.30
N GLY A 47 -1.79 -8.45 -14.59
CA GLY A 47 -0.43 -8.13 -15.01
C GLY A 47 0.63 -8.30 -13.92
N SER A 48 1.75 -7.60 -14.10
CA SER A 48 2.95 -7.71 -13.26
C SER A 48 3.20 -6.42 -12.46
N PHE A 49 3.85 -6.54 -11.31
CA PHE A 49 4.02 -5.41 -10.37
C PHE A 49 5.43 -5.37 -9.77
N SER A 50 5.96 -4.16 -9.57
CA SER A 50 7.29 -3.90 -9.02
C SER A 50 7.26 -2.93 -7.83
N TYR A 51 8.25 -3.01 -6.94
CA TYR A 51 8.40 -2.03 -5.85
C TYR A 51 8.93 -0.68 -6.32
N VAL A 52 9.53 -0.65 -7.50
CA VAL A 52 10.19 0.53 -8.05
C VAL A 52 9.86 0.58 -9.53
N GLU A 53 9.49 1.77 -10.00
CA GLU A 53 9.28 2.05 -11.42
C GLU A 53 10.48 1.59 -12.26
N ASP A 54 10.22 0.98 -13.41
CA ASP A 54 11.23 0.45 -14.34
C ASP A 54 12.23 -0.57 -13.75
N LYS A 55 11.86 -1.24 -12.65
CA LYS A 55 12.62 -2.36 -12.08
C LYS A 55 11.94 -3.71 -12.32
N PRO A 56 12.69 -4.82 -12.20
CA PRO A 56 12.10 -6.15 -12.33
C PRO A 56 10.88 -6.31 -11.41
N ALA A 57 9.84 -6.91 -11.97
CA ALA A 57 8.64 -7.22 -11.23
C ALA A 57 8.96 -8.23 -10.11
N VAL A 58 8.22 -8.11 -9.00
CA VAL A 58 8.21 -9.05 -7.88
C VAL A 58 6.98 -9.96 -7.92
N LEU A 59 5.93 -9.51 -8.60
CA LEU A 59 4.74 -10.30 -8.93
C LEU A 59 4.64 -10.38 -10.45
N HIS A 60 4.41 -11.60 -10.96
CA HIS A 60 4.41 -11.87 -12.39
C HIS A 60 3.05 -12.43 -12.81
N ASP A 61 2.54 -11.88 -13.90
CA ASP A 61 1.40 -12.42 -14.67
C ASP A 61 0.20 -12.80 -13.79
N LEU A 62 -0.19 -11.90 -12.89
CA LEU A 62 -1.39 -12.07 -12.10
C LEU A 62 -2.62 -11.92 -12.98
N ASP A 63 -3.61 -12.78 -12.75
CA ASP A 63 -4.97 -12.67 -13.28
C ASP A 63 -5.92 -13.13 -12.17
N ILE A 64 -6.42 -12.17 -11.40
CA ILE A 64 -7.17 -12.42 -10.17
C ILE A 64 -8.45 -11.59 -10.20
N SER A 65 -9.57 -12.24 -9.87
CA SER A 65 -10.89 -11.63 -9.74
C SER A 65 -11.54 -12.17 -8.47
N ILE A 66 -11.94 -11.30 -7.57
CA ILE A 66 -12.56 -11.64 -6.27
C ILE A 66 -13.92 -10.98 -6.20
N ALA A 67 -14.97 -11.78 -5.97
CA ALA A 67 -16.34 -11.30 -5.88
C ALA A 67 -16.66 -10.68 -4.50
N GLN A 68 -17.75 -9.91 -4.43
CA GLN A 68 -18.24 -9.41 -3.15
C GLN A 68 -18.69 -10.57 -2.25
N GLY A 69 -18.26 -10.55 -0.99
CA GLY A 69 -18.62 -11.59 0.00
C GLY A 69 -17.80 -12.88 -0.09
N GLU A 70 -16.85 -12.97 -1.03
CA GLU A 70 -15.97 -14.12 -1.17
C GLU A 70 -14.92 -14.15 -0.05
N PHE A 71 -14.69 -15.34 0.51
CA PHE A 71 -13.62 -15.58 1.47
C PHE A 71 -12.40 -16.19 0.77
N VAL A 72 -11.32 -15.42 0.66
CA VAL A 72 -10.12 -15.81 -0.07
C VAL A 72 -8.93 -15.96 0.88
N ALA A 73 -8.18 -17.06 0.74
CA ALA A 73 -6.94 -17.29 1.46
C ALA A 73 -5.75 -17.34 0.48
N VAL A 74 -4.74 -16.49 0.71
CA VAL A 74 -3.51 -16.46 -0.09
C VAL A 74 -2.41 -17.26 0.62
N ILE A 75 -2.00 -18.39 0.05
CA ILE A 75 -1.06 -19.34 0.67
C ILE A 75 0.14 -19.56 -0.26
N GLY A 76 1.33 -19.75 0.32
CA GLY A 76 2.55 -20.02 -0.44
C GLY A 76 3.80 -20.00 0.44
N ALA A 77 4.93 -20.45 -0.12
CA ALA A 77 6.22 -20.50 0.58
C ALA A 77 6.71 -19.13 1.09
N VAL A 78 7.70 -19.12 1.98
CA VAL A 78 8.37 -17.86 2.37
C VAL A 78 8.95 -17.18 1.13
N ALA A 79 8.86 -15.85 1.08
CA ALA A 79 9.27 -15.03 -0.07
C ALA A 79 8.51 -15.25 -1.39
N SER A 80 7.35 -15.91 -1.36
CA SER A 80 6.50 -16.11 -2.55
C SER A 80 5.70 -14.86 -3.00
N GLY A 81 5.98 -13.68 -2.44
CA GLY A 81 5.28 -12.45 -2.83
C GLY A 81 3.90 -12.20 -2.19
N LYS A 82 3.46 -12.96 -1.19
CA LYS A 82 2.13 -12.75 -0.53
C LYS A 82 1.94 -11.33 0.02
N SER A 83 2.95 -10.81 0.70
CA SER A 83 2.91 -9.44 1.22
C SER A 83 2.85 -8.45 0.06
N ALA A 84 3.69 -8.63 -0.97
CA ALA A 84 3.66 -7.81 -2.18
C ALA A 84 2.28 -7.82 -2.86
N PHE A 85 1.60 -8.97 -2.87
CA PHE A 85 0.24 -9.10 -3.42
C PHE A 85 -0.76 -8.23 -2.65
N LEU A 86 -0.78 -8.29 -1.32
CA LEU A 86 -1.65 -7.43 -0.51
C LEU A 86 -1.30 -5.95 -0.69
N GLN A 87 -0.01 -5.61 -0.72
CA GLN A 87 0.48 -4.26 -0.98
C GLN A 87 0.07 -3.74 -2.36
N THR A 88 -0.04 -4.62 -3.36
CA THR A 88 -0.54 -4.26 -4.70
C THR A 88 -2.01 -3.83 -4.65
N ILE A 89 -2.84 -4.55 -3.91
CA ILE A 89 -4.26 -4.18 -3.70
C ILE A 89 -4.38 -2.82 -3.00
N LEU A 90 -3.45 -2.51 -2.09
CA LEU A 90 -3.39 -1.22 -1.40
C LEU A 90 -2.79 -0.08 -2.26
N GLY A 91 -2.30 -0.38 -3.45
CA GLY A 91 -1.69 0.61 -4.35
C GLY A 91 -0.25 0.98 -3.98
N GLU A 92 0.48 0.12 -3.29
CA GLU A 92 1.87 0.36 -2.87
C GLU A 92 2.92 -0.17 -3.87
N LEU A 93 2.51 -0.84 -4.95
CA LEU A 93 3.40 -1.32 -6.01
C LEU A 93 3.09 -0.64 -7.35
N TYR A 94 4.13 -0.47 -8.16
CA TYR A 94 4.04 0.07 -9.52
C TYR A 94 3.52 -1.01 -10.49
N PRO A 95 2.50 -0.71 -11.31
CA PRO A 95 2.10 -1.59 -12.41
C PRO A 95 3.18 -1.59 -13.49
N VAL A 96 3.44 -2.77 -14.07
CA VAL A 96 4.34 -2.92 -15.21
C VAL A 96 3.53 -2.92 -16.51
N ALA A 97 3.91 -2.06 -17.46
CA ALA A 97 3.23 -1.90 -18.74
C ALA A 97 1.73 -1.62 -18.58
N ASN A 98 0.86 -2.53 -19.07
CA ASN A 98 -0.60 -2.37 -19.04
C ASN A 98 -1.26 -3.02 -17.81
N ALA A 99 -0.49 -3.32 -16.77
CA ALA A 99 -1.04 -3.88 -15.54
C ALA A 99 -2.00 -2.90 -14.86
N TYR A 100 -3.02 -3.44 -14.19
CA TYR A 100 -4.00 -2.61 -13.47
C TYR A 100 -4.51 -3.31 -12.21
N VAL A 101 -5.02 -2.47 -11.30
CA VAL A 101 -5.70 -2.90 -10.07
C VAL A 101 -7.01 -2.13 -9.97
N GLU A 102 -8.10 -2.87 -9.80
CA GLU A 102 -9.38 -2.33 -9.37
C GLU A 102 -9.70 -2.86 -7.97
N ALA A 103 -9.93 -1.96 -7.02
CA ALA A 103 -10.28 -2.31 -5.65
C ALA A 103 -11.02 -1.15 -4.95
N PRO A 104 -11.78 -1.40 -3.87
CA PRO A 104 -12.41 -0.33 -3.12
C PRO A 104 -11.35 0.65 -2.60
N MET A 105 -11.67 1.95 -2.61
CA MET A 105 -10.74 2.98 -2.14
C MET A 105 -11.33 3.77 -0.97
N PRO A 106 -10.48 4.36 -0.10
CA PRO A 106 -10.93 5.29 0.92
C PRO A 106 -11.85 6.38 0.33
N GLY A 107 -13.03 6.54 0.91
CA GLY A 107 -14.06 7.50 0.45
C GLY A 107 -15.02 6.97 -0.63
N LYS A 108 -14.73 5.82 -1.26
CA LYS A 108 -15.63 5.13 -2.21
C LYS A 108 -16.00 3.70 -1.78
N GLY A 109 -15.46 3.22 -0.66
CA GLY A 109 -15.72 1.94 -0.03
C GLY A 109 -14.94 1.78 1.28
N GLN A 110 -15.06 0.62 1.94
CA GLN A 110 -14.26 0.29 3.12
C GLN A 110 -13.19 -0.74 2.76
N VAL A 111 -11.94 -0.42 3.08
CA VAL A 111 -10.81 -1.37 3.05
C VAL A 111 -10.17 -1.36 4.42
N CYS A 112 -9.96 -2.56 4.97
CA CYS A 112 -9.24 -2.74 6.21
C CYS A 112 -8.02 -3.64 5.93
N TYR A 113 -6.85 -3.22 6.37
CA TYR A 113 -5.62 -3.99 6.24
C TYR A 113 -4.99 -4.18 7.62
N CYS A 114 -4.55 -5.40 7.89
CA CYS A 114 -3.80 -5.75 9.10
C CYS A 114 -2.41 -6.21 8.66
N SER A 115 -1.39 -5.42 8.98
CA SER A 115 -0.01 -5.74 8.63
C SER A 115 0.51 -6.92 9.45
N GLN A 116 1.44 -7.68 8.87
CA GLN A 116 2.12 -8.78 9.57
C GLN A 116 2.84 -8.30 10.84
N VAL A 117 3.39 -7.09 10.81
CA VAL A 117 4.00 -6.43 11.97
C VAL A 117 3.09 -5.25 12.35
N PRO A 118 2.45 -5.27 13.53
CA PRO A 118 1.57 -4.18 13.94
C PRO A 118 2.37 -2.91 14.23
N TRP A 119 1.80 -1.76 13.88
CA TRP A 119 2.34 -0.46 14.25
C TRP A 119 1.62 0.06 15.48
N ILE A 120 2.36 0.28 16.57
CA ILE A 120 1.85 0.78 17.85
C ILE A 120 2.53 2.11 18.11
N TYR A 121 1.75 3.15 18.40
CA TYR A 121 2.26 4.47 18.78
C TYR A 121 2.10 4.71 20.28
N GLU A 122 2.83 5.70 20.79
CA GLU A 122 2.80 6.08 22.19
C GLU A 122 1.40 6.58 22.60
N GLY A 123 0.77 5.89 23.54
CA GLY A 123 -0.60 6.19 23.97
C GLY A 123 -1.24 5.01 24.70
N THR A 124 -2.54 5.11 24.96
CA THR A 124 -3.30 4.01 25.55
C THR A 124 -3.61 2.92 24.52
N LEU A 125 -4.00 1.74 25.00
CA LEU A 125 -4.55 0.69 24.14
C LEU A 125 -5.74 1.21 23.31
N ARG A 126 -6.62 2.00 23.95
CA ARG A 126 -7.79 2.59 23.29
C ARG A 126 -7.36 3.50 22.14
N ASP A 127 -6.33 4.31 22.34
CA ASP A 127 -5.82 5.19 21.29
C ASP A 127 -5.35 4.37 20.08
N ASN A 128 -4.53 3.34 20.32
CA ASN A 128 -4.02 2.45 19.28
C ASN A 128 -5.13 1.67 18.54
N VAL A 129 -6.27 1.39 19.17
CA VAL A 129 -7.44 0.77 18.52
C VAL A 129 -8.24 1.78 17.69
N LEU A 130 -8.39 3.00 18.20
CA LEU A 130 -9.21 4.02 17.55
C LEU A 130 -8.47 4.75 16.42
N LEU A 131 -7.14 4.80 16.43
CA LEU A 131 -6.31 5.45 15.40
C LEU A 131 -6.86 6.84 15.00
N ASN A 132 -7.15 7.68 16.00
CA ASN A 132 -7.76 9.03 15.88
C ASN A 132 -9.26 9.08 15.49
N GLN A 133 -9.98 7.96 15.51
CA GLN A 133 -11.45 7.95 15.36
C GLN A 133 -12.15 8.12 16.70
N GLY A 134 -13.37 8.67 16.69
CA GLY A 134 -14.21 8.76 17.88
C GLY A 134 -14.68 7.38 18.34
N LEU A 135 -14.78 7.17 19.66
CA LEU A 135 -15.35 5.94 20.21
C LEU A 135 -16.85 5.87 19.90
N VAL A 136 -17.26 4.85 19.16
CA VAL A 136 -18.68 4.51 18.98
C VAL A 136 -19.05 3.46 20.02
N THR A 137 -19.62 3.90 21.13
CA THR A 137 -19.93 3.07 22.31
C THR A 137 -20.92 1.93 22.04
N GLU A 138 -21.71 1.98 20.96
CA GLU A 138 -22.63 0.90 20.60
C GLU A 138 -21.97 -0.29 19.88
N ARG A 139 -20.70 -0.17 19.46
CA ARG A 139 -19.98 -1.23 18.73
C ARG A 139 -19.13 -2.14 19.62
N TYR A 140 -19.14 -1.91 20.94
CA TYR A 140 -18.32 -2.59 21.95
C TYR A 140 -19.13 -2.85 23.21
#